data_AF-Q9RRN1-F1
#
_entry.id   AF-Q9RRN1-F1
#
_cell.length_a   1.000
_cell.length_b   1.000
_cell.length_c   1.000
_cell.angle_alpha   90.00
_cell.angle_beta   90.00
_cell.angle_gamma   90.00
#
_symmetry.space_group_name_H-M   'P 1'
#
loop_
_entity.id
_entity.type
_entity.pdbx_description
1 polymer ?
#
loop_
_entity_poly.entity_id
_entity_poly.type
_entity_poly.pdbx_seq_one_letter_code
_entity_poly.pdbx_strand_id
1 'polypeptide(L)'
;MEDASSAFGGYAGMMRPKDHLWLGAIFLLLTAFFWPRHTDTLAHLPWPGPAGTRWAGTELRGMQRWEGAFSNVSLAGGALELRCRHFPVLKTKTEYWPGPEWHGWAEWHTDRVTYQPGWKTASSKIRPVSIAAPWWLRWCPS
;
A
#
# COMPACT_ATOMS: atom_id res chain seq x y z
N MET A 1 -43.83 65.25 0.48
CA MET A 1 -42.71 65.24 -0.48
C MET A 1 -41.49 64.75 0.25
N GLU A 2 -40.86 63.74 -0.35
CA GLU A 2 -39.49 63.24 -0.17
C GLU A 2 -39.21 62.19 0.91
N ASP A 3 -39.03 60.98 0.37
CA ASP A 3 -38.50 59.74 0.92
C ASP A 3 -37.06 59.83 1.43
N ALA A 4 -36.71 58.97 2.40
CA ALA A 4 -35.34 58.46 2.57
C ALA A 4 -35.36 57.09 3.29
N SER A 5 -35.90 56.09 2.60
CA SER A 5 -35.66 54.67 2.89
C SER A 5 -34.26 54.28 2.44
N SER A 6 -33.25 54.57 3.26
CA SER A 6 -31.88 54.13 3.02
C SER A 6 -31.68 52.68 3.45
N ALA A 7 -31.85 51.79 2.48
CA ALA A 7 -30.90 50.73 2.12
C ALA A 7 -30.14 50.02 3.27
N PHE A 8 -30.67 48.89 3.73
CA PHE A 8 -29.84 47.76 4.17
C PHE A 8 -30.11 46.57 3.25
N GLY A 9 -29.62 46.70 2.02
CA GLY A 9 -29.58 45.64 1.02
C GLY A 9 -28.21 44.97 0.99
N GLY A 10 -28.19 43.67 1.26
CA GLY A 10 -27.31 42.72 0.59
C GLY A 10 -25.81 42.78 0.86
N TYR A 11 -25.35 42.08 1.90
CA TYR A 11 -24.02 41.46 1.87
C TYR A 11 -24.12 40.05 1.26
N ALA A 12 -24.61 39.96 0.02
CA ALA A 12 -24.34 38.80 -0.82
C ALA A 12 -23.01 39.09 -1.53
N GLY A 13 -21.90 38.89 -0.81
CA GLY A 13 -20.56 38.97 -1.40
C GLY A 13 -20.44 37.94 -2.51
N MET A 14 -20.67 38.36 -3.76
CA MET A 14 -20.35 37.57 -4.93
C MET A 14 -18.84 37.33 -4.94
N MET A 15 -18.43 36.13 -4.57
CA MET A 15 -17.07 35.64 -4.82
C MET A 15 -16.78 35.79 -6.31
N ARG A 16 -15.67 36.45 -6.66
CA ARG A 16 -15.29 36.61 -8.06
C ARG A 16 -14.86 35.23 -8.59
N PRO A 17 -15.08 34.92 -9.88
CA PRO A 17 -14.68 33.64 -10.48
C PRO A 17 -13.21 33.26 -10.26
N LYS A 18 -12.32 34.25 -10.11
CA LYS A 18 -10.90 34.06 -9.80
C LYS A 18 -10.66 33.48 -8.40
N ASP A 19 -11.52 33.79 -7.43
CA ASP A 19 -11.39 33.34 -6.05
C ASP A 19 -11.67 31.84 -5.92
N HIS A 20 -12.60 31.31 -6.73
CA HIS A 20 -12.86 29.86 -6.83
C HIS A 20 -11.67 29.07 -7.39
N LEU A 21 -10.95 29.66 -8.35
CA LEU A 21 -9.76 29.07 -8.96
C LEU A 21 -8.59 29.02 -7.97
N TRP A 22 -8.39 30.10 -7.20
CA TRP A 22 -7.38 30.17 -6.15
C TRP A 22 -7.69 29.24 -4.97
N LEU A 23 -8.95 29.21 -4.51
CA LEU A 23 -9.37 28.30 -3.44
C LEU A 23 -9.29 26.83 -3.87
N GLY A 24 -9.63 26.52 -5.13
CA GLY A 24 -9.45 25.19 -5.70
C GLY A 24 -7.98 24.78 -5.79
N ALA A 25 -7.09 25.69 -6.19
CA ALA A 25 -5.65 25.44 -6.22
C ALA A 25 -5.05 25.24 -4.82
N ILE A 26 -5.48 26.03 -3.83
CA ILE A 26 -5.06 25.89 -2.43
C ILE A 26 -5.55 24.56 -1.86
N PHE A 27 -6.81 24.19 -2.12
CA PHE A 27 -7.35 22.91 -1.68
C PHE A 27 -6.63 21.73 -2.33
N LEU A 28 -6.33 21.78 -3.64
CA LEU A 28 -5.51 20.77 -4.32
C LEU A 28 -4.10 20.66 -3.72
N LEU A 29 -3.45 21.78 -3.44
CA LEU A 29 -2.13 21.79 -2.80
C LEU A 29 -2.17 21.21 -1.39
N LEU A 30 -3.19 21.54 -0.59
CA LEU A 30 -3.37 20.98 0.75
C LEU A 30 -3.66 19.48 0.70
N THR A 31 -4.55 19.01 -0.17
CA THR A 31 -4.81 17.57 -0.32
C THR A 31 -3.58 16.80 -0.80
N ALA A 32 -2.74 17.38 -1.66
CA ALA A 32 -1.49 16.79 -2.09
C ALA A 32 -0.41 16.75 -0.98
N PHE A 33 -0.40 17.75 -0.08
CA PHE A 33 0.54 17.82 1.05
C PHE A 33 0.15 16.93 2.24
N PHE A 34 -1.15 16.81 2.51
CA PHE A 34 -1.67 16.05 3.65
C PHE A 34 -2.06 14.61 3.32
N TRP A 35 -1.86 14.16 2.07
CA TRP A 35 -2.13 12.76 1.72
C TRP A 35 -1.13 11.83 2.45
N PRO A 36 -1.60 10.86 3.24
CA PRO A 36 -0.72 9.86 3.84
C PRO A 36 -0.03 9.06 2.72
N ARG A 37 1.26 9.30 2.51
CA ARG A 37 2.07 8.51 1.57
C ARG A 37 2.56 7.25 2.26
N HIS A 38 1.65 6.29 2.46
CA HIS A 38 2.07 4.93 2.70
C HIS A 38 2.70 4.41 1.41
N THR A 39 4.02 4.32 1.38
CA THR A 39 4.73 3.78 0.23
C THR A 39 5.18 2.37 0.58
N ASP A 40 4.63 1.39 -0.13
CA ASP A 40 5.11 0.01 -0.08
C ASP A 40 6.28 -0.14 -1.05
N THR A 41 7.49 -0.40 -0.54
CA THR A 41 8.68 -0.68 -1.35
C THR A 41 9.04 -2.15 -1.24
N LEU A 42 9.44 -2.75 -2.37
CA LEU A 42 10.04 -4.08 -2.36
C LEU A 42 11.35 -4.03 -1.59
N ALA A 43 11.59 -4.98 -0.69
CA ALA A 43 12.83 -4.99 0.09
C ALA A 43 13.74 -6.21 -0.11
N HIS A 44 13.37 -7.20 -0.94
CA HIS A 44 14.27 -8.25 -1.46
C HIS A 44 13.79 -8.75 -2.84
N LEU A 45 14.62 -9.57 -3.50
CA LEU A 45 14.25 -10.24 -4.76
C LEU A 45 13.05 -11.18 -4.55
N PRO A 46 11.97 -11.09 -5.34
CA PRO A 46 10.79 -11.94 -5.15
C PRO A 46 11.13 -13.43 -5.15
N TRP A 47 10.48 -14.23 -4.31
CA TRP A 47 10.54 -15.68 -4.42
C TRP A 47 9.55 -16.14 -5.50
N PRO A 48 10.04 -16.69 -6.63
CA PRO A 48 9.15 -17.16 -7.69
C PRO A 48 8.44 -18.44 -7.27
N GLY A 49 7.16 -18.53 -7.61
CA GLY A 49 6.43 -19.80 -7.58
C GLY A 49 7.08 -20.83 -8.52
N PRO A 50 7.18 -22.11 -8.11
CA PRO A 50 7.88 -23.14 -8.85
C PRO A 50 7.19 -23.49 -10.17
N ALA A 51 7.99 -23.67 -11.21
CA ALA A 51 7.53 -24.09 -12.54
C ALA A 51 6.90 -25.49 -12.49
N GLY A 52 5.93 -25.75 -13.38
CA GLY A 52 5.22 -27.03 -13.44
C GLY A 52 4.26 -27.30 -12.27
N THR A 53 4.06 -26.32 -11.38
CA THR A 53 3.10 -26.39 -10.28
C THR A 53 1.95 -25.42 -10.50
N ARG A 54 0.87 -25.54 -9.70
CA ARG A 54 -0.21 -24.54 -9.68
C ARG A 54 0.20 -23.14 -9.21
N TRP A 55 1.42 -23.00 -8.68
CA TRP A 55 2.01 -21.71 -8.29
C TRP A 55 2.86 -21.10 -9.39
N ALA A 56 3.00 -21.77 -10.55
CA ALA A 56 3.64 -21.17 -11.71
C ALA A 56 2.96 -19.84 -12.05
N GLY A 57 3.74 -18.84 -12.44
CA GLY A 57 3.22 -17.49 -12.70
C GLY A 57 2.96 -16.62 -11.46
N THR A 58 3.18 -17.14 -10.24
CA THR A 58 3.08 -16.34 -9.01
C THR A 58 4.44 -15.99 -8.43
N GLU A 59 4.46 -15.00 -7.55
CA GLU A 59 5.62 -14.63 -6.76
C GLU A 59 5.21 -14.16 -5.36
N LEU A 60 6.03 -14.50 -4.38
CA LEU A 60 5.92 -14.00 -3.01
C LEU A 60 6.95 -12.89 -2.81
N ARG A 61 6.52 -11.78 -2.21
CA ARG A 61 7.33 -10.57 -2.04
C ARG A 61 7.26 -10.08 -0.61
N GLY A 62 8.39 -9.61 -0.10
CA GLY A 62 8.45 -8.84 1.13
C GLY A 62 8.37 -7.36 0.80
N MET A 63 7.41 -6.68 1.40
CA MET A 63 7.16 -5.25 1.24
C MET A 63 7.47 -4.53 2.55
N GLN A 64 8.15 -3.39 2.46
CA GLN A 64 8.34 -2.43 3.54
C GLN A 64 7.35 -1.28 3.35
N ARG A 65 6.61 -0.94 4.40
CA ARG A 65 5.68 0.19 4.45
C ARG A 65 6.38 1.34 5.15
N TRP A 66 6.62 2.40 4.39
CA TRP A 66 7.17 3.65 4.87
C TRP A 66 6.07 4.66 5.14
N GLU A 67 6.25 5.44 6.20
CA GLU A 67 5.32 6.50 6.62
C GLU A 67 6.09 7.78 6.93
N GLY A 68 5.36 8.90 6.96
CA GLY A 68 5.92 10.22 7.15
C GLY A 68 6.13 10.99 5.86
N ALA A 69 6.64 12.21 5.99
CA ALA A 69 6.92 13.13 4.89
C ALA A 69 8.25 13.86 5.12
N PHE A 70 8.96 14.16 4.03
CA PHE A 70 10.24 14.86 4.03
C PHE A 70 11.28 14.21 4.97
N SER A 71 11.78 14.93 5.97
CA SER A 71 12.82 14.46 6.89
C SER A 71 12.32 13.48 7.96
N ASN A 72 11.00 13.29 8.10
CA ASN A 72 10.39 12.43 9.12
C ASN A 72 9.91 11.10 8.55
N VAL A 73 10.54 10.61 7.48
CA VAL A 73 10.21 9.30 6.90
C VAL A 73 10.76 8.19 7.80
N SER A 74 9.89 7.29 8.25
CA SER A 74 10.24 6.15 9.07
C SER A 74 9.60 4.88 8.55
N LEU A 75 10.27 3.74 8.77
CA LEU A 75 9.67 2.44 8.51
C LEU A 75 8.55 2.22 9.54
N ALA A 76 7.33 1.97 9.07
CA ALA A 76 6.15 1.82 9.93
C ALA A 76 5.53 0.44 9.90
N GLY A 77 5.69 -0.29 8.79
CA GLY A 77 5.10 -1.61 8.64
C GLY A 77 5.81 -2.50 7.62
N GLY A 78 5.45 -3.76 7.62
CA GLY A 78 6.01 -4.78 6.74
C GLY A 78 4.89 -5.72 6.36
N ALA A 79 4.98 -6.30 5.18
CA ALA A 79 4.01 -7.27 4.73
C ALA A 79 4.61 -8.28 3.77
N LEU A 80 4.01 -9.47 3.76
CA LEU A 80 4.19 -10.44 2.70
C LEU A 80 3.06 -10.27 1.68
N GLU A 81 3.44 -10.03 0.43
CA GLU A 81 2.53 -9.92 -0.71
C GLU A 81 2.73 -11.14 -1.60
N LEU A 82 1.72 -12.00 -1.65
CA LEU A 82 1.60 -13.03 -2.68
C LEU A 82 0.85 -12.43 -3.86
N ARG A 83 1.44 -12.44 -5.05
CA ARG A 83 0.81 -11.86 -6.24
C ARG A 83 1.02 -12.68 -7.50
N CYS A 84 0.15 -12.43 -8.47
CA CYS A 84 0.33 -12.87 -9.83
C CYS A 84 1.36 -12.01 -10.57
N ARG A 85 2.30 -12.61 -11.31
CA ARG A 85 3.33 -11.86 -12.06
C ARG A 85 2.74 -11.05 -13.21
N HIS A 86 1.90 -11.70 -14.01
CA HIS A 86 1.27 -11.10 -15.20
C HIS A 86 0.09 -10.17 -14.86
N PHE A 87 -0.63 -10.44 -13.75
CA PHE A 87 -1.76 -9.63 -13.30
C PHE A 87 -1.58 -9.16 -11.85
N PRO A 88 -0.73 -8.15 -11.57
CA PRO A 88 -0.38 -7.75 -10.20
C PRO A 88 -1.54 -7.27 -9.33
N VAL A 89 -2.70 -6.98 -9.93
CA VAL A 89 -3.95 -6.69 -9.22
C VAL A 89 -4.49 -7.90 -8.47
N LEU A 90 -4.18 -9.12 -8.93
CA LEU A 90 -4.49 -10.37 -8.24
C LEU A 90 -3.40 -10.63 -7.19
N LYS A 91 -3.70 -10.21 -5.97
CA LYS A 91 -2.76 -10.31 -4.85
C LYS A 91 -3.46 -10.49 -3.51
N THR A 92 -2.72 -11.07 -2.58
CA THR A 92 -3.08 -11.21 -1.17
C THR A 92 -1.93 -10.66 -0.34
N LYS A 93 -2.25 -9.79 0.61
CA LYS A 93 -1.28 -9.15 1.50
C LYS A 93 -1.58 -9.58 2.94
N THR A 94 -0.56 -10.02 3.64
CA THR A 94 -0.63 -10.33 5.06
C THR A 94 0.40 -9.48 5.79
N GLU A 95 -0.04 -8.81 6.86
CA GLU A 95 0.87 -8.04 7.71
C GLU A 95 1.92 -8.96 8.32
N TYR A 96 3.18 -8.56 8.16
CA TYR A 96 4.32 -9.27 8.69
C TYR A 96 5.46 -8.28 8.88
N TRP A 97 5.72 -7.93 10.14
CA TRP A 97 6.73 -6.97 10.55
C TRP A 97 8.04 -7.69 10.90
N PRO A 98 9.20 -7.09 10.58
CA PRO A 98 10.34 -7.79 9.99
C PRO A 98 10.98 -8.81 10.93
N GLY A 99 11.55 -9.87 10.34
CA GLY A 99 12.44 -10.75 11.08
C GLY A 99 13.04 -11.88 10.24
N PRO A 100 14.20 -12.41 10.66
CA PRO A 100 15.43 -11.70 10.99
C PRO A 100 16.11 -11.35 9.66
N GLU A 101 16.09 -10.06 9.37
CA GLU A 101 16.59 -9.35 8.18
C GLU A 101 16.73 -10.17 6.89
N TRP A 102 15.64 -10.86 6.53
CA TRP A 102 15.27 -11.15 5.15
C TRP A 102 16.15 -12.17 4.40
N HIS A 103 16.93 -12.96 5.14
CA HIS A 103 17.57 -14.19 4.67
C HIS A 103 16.61 -15.42 4.58
N GLY A 104 15.30 -15.17 4.54
CA GLY A 104 14.29 -16.22 4.53
C GLY A 104 14.07 -16.89 3.17
N TRP A 105 13.23 -17.91 3.15
CA TRP A 105 12.82 -18.59 1.92
C TRP A 105 11.32 -18.89 1.90
N ALA A 106 10.78 -19.10 0.71
CA ALA A 106 9.39 -19.52 0.51
C ALA A 106 9.33 -21.03 0.30
N GLU A 107 8.52 -21.72 1.11
CA GLU A 107 8.17 -23.11 0.94
C GLU A 107 6.80 -23.20 0.26
N TRP A 108 6.79 -23.78 -0.93
CA TRP A 108 5.59 -23.91 -1.75
C TRP A 108 4.99 -25.29 -1.56
N HIS A 109 3.77 -25.35 -1.03
CA HIS A 109 2.99 -26.57 -0.89
C HIS A 109 1.77 -26.52 -1.81
N THR A 110 1.09 -27.64 -2.04
CA THR A 110 -0.07 -27.69 -2.94
C THR A 110 -1.24 -26.80 -2.51
N ASP A 111 -1.37 -26.51 -1.21
CA ASP A 111 -2.50 -25.77 -0.62
C ASP A 111 -2.10 -24.41 -0.04
N ARG A 112 -0.80 -24.11 0.11
CA ARG A 112 -0.31 -22.89 0.74
C ARG A 112 1.12 -22.56 0.32
N VAL A 113 1.53 -21.32 0.52
CA VAL A 113 2.94 -20.92 0.56
C VAL A 113 3.29 -20.47 1.97
N THR A 114 4.43 -20.92 2.49
CA THR A 114 4.91 -20.54 3.82
C THR A 114 6.22 -19.79 3.69
N TYR A 115 6.27 -18.57 4.22
CA TYR A 115 7.52 -17.86 4.42
C TYR A 115 8.21 -18.37 5.68
N GLN A 116 9.44 -18.86 5.52
CA GLN A 116 10.33 -19.27 6.60
C GLN A 116 11.35 -18.16 6.89
N PRO A 117 11.39 -17.63 8.11
CA PRO A 117 12.43 -16.67 8.52
C PRO A 117 13.83 -17.31 8.49
N GLY A 118 14.82 -16.55 8.02
CA GLY A 118 16.13 -17.06 7.59
C GLY A 118 17.18 -17.37 8.65
N TRP A 119 16.84 -17.80 9.87
CA TRP A 119 17.83 -18.08 10.93
C TRP A 119 17.29 -19.16 11.86
N LYS A 120 18.07 -20.22 12.16
CA LYS A 120 17.67 -21.28 13.11
C LYS A 120 17.37 -20.77 14.52
N THR A 121 17.88 -19.58 14.86
CA THR A 121 17.79 -18.93 16.18
C THR A 121 16.93 -17.65 16.17
N ALA A 122 16.09 -17.45 15.15
CA ALA A 122 15.14 -16.34 15.14
C ALA A 122 14.39 -16.29 16.48
N SER A 123 14.19 -15.09 17.03
CA SER A 123 13.44 -14.90 18.28
C SER A 123 12.13 -15.67 18.20
N SER A 124 11.69 -16.30 19.30
CA SER A 124 10.42 -17.05 19.36
C SER A 124 9.18 -16.22 18.99
N LYS A 125 9.34 -14.89 18.92
CA LYS A 125 8.35 -13.93 18.45
C LYS A 125 8.24 -13.85 16.91
N ILE A 126 9.27 -14.27 16.18
CA ILE A 126 9.31 -14.30 14.71
C ILE A 126 8.93 -15.71 14.27
N ARG A 127 7.74 -15.86 13.69
CA ARG A 127 7.17 -17.16 13.29
C ARG A 127 7.02 -17.26 11.78
N PRO A 128 7.02 -18.48 11.23
CA PRO A 128 6.66 -18.70 9.83
C PRO A 128 5.27 -18.15 9.54
N VAL A 129 5.10 -17.60 8.35
CA VAL A 129 3.81 -17.04 7.89
C VAL A 129 3.32 -17.84 6.70
N SER A 130 2.15 -18.45 6.83
CA SER A 130 1.52 -19.20 5.75
C SER A 130 0.39 -18.41 5.11
N ILE A 131 0.36 -18.40 3.78
CA ILE A 131 -0.71 -17.85 2.96
C ILE A 131 -1.35 -19.02 2.21
N ALA A 132 -2.63 -19.27 2.47
CA ALA A 132 -3.39 -20.31 1.78
C ALA A 132 -3.52 -20.00 0.28
N ALA A 133 -3.67 -21.04 -0.54
CA ALA A 133 -3.88 -20.93 -1.97
C ALA A 133 -5.10 -20.02 -2.26
N PRO A 134 -4.88 -18.84 -2.85
CA PRO A 134 -5.99 -17.92 -3.09
C PRO A 134 -6.87 -18.44 -4.24
N TRP A 135 -8.14 -18.09 -4.20
CA TRP A 135 -9.13 -18.46 -5.22
C TRP A 135 -8.74 -17.99 -6.63
N TRP A 136 -7.98 -16.89 -6.74
CA TRP A 136 -7.50 -16.33 -8.00
C TRP A 136 -6.25 -17.01 -8.56
N LEU A 137 -5.64 -17.95 -7.84
CA LEU A 137 -4.39 -18.62 -8.23
C LEU A 137 -4.48 -19.28 -9.62
N ARG A 138 -5.64 -19.85 -9.95
CA ARG A 138 -5.91 -20.50 -11.25
C ARG A 138 -5.84 -19.56 -12.46
N TRP A 139 -5.83 -18.25 -12.25
CA TRP A 139 -5.76 -17.25 -13.31
C TRP A 139 -4.38 -16.67 -13.50
N CYS A 140 -3.37 -17.23 -12.83
CA CYS A 140 -1.98 -16.87 -13.04
C CYS A 140 -1.37 -17.72 -14.15
N PRO A 141 -1.10 -17.12 -15.33
CA PRO A 141 -0.38 -17.83 -16.37
C PRO A 141 1.06 -18.07 -15.94
N SER A 142 1.52 -19.30 -16.16
CA SER A 142 2.87 -19.80 -15.84
C SER A 142 3.98 -18.98 -16.49
#